data_AF-A0A7S2ZRT4-F1
#
_entry.id   AF-A0A7S2ZRT4-F1
#
_cell.length_a   1.000
_cell.length_b   1.000
_cell.length_c   1.000
_cell.angle_alpha   90.00
_cell.angle_beta   90.00
_cell.angle_gamma   90.00
#
_symmetry.space_group_name_H-M   'P 1'
#
loop_
_entity.id
_entity.type
_entity.pdbx_description
1 polymer ?
#
loop_
_entity_poly.entity_id
_entity_poly.type
_entity_poly.pdbx_seq_one_letter_code
_entity_poly.pdbx_strand_id
1 'polypeptide(L)'
;FTSLRDGPQCFSSKEASPDHFWLLNTSMEGFKLILGSGSASRKEILGEMGLEFEVLKADIDERAIRHEDPATLVSILGNKKADAILERMNSHGVPEYEGEVFLLTGDQVVVHNGKILEKPLDEKEARTFIEGYNRAPARTVGSIVITNVKTGERFESLDTAEVYFHEIPGEVIDKLIEEGEVFYCAGGLKVEDPLVSRYVDHIAGSMDSVMGLSKAIVEQLLKKAMESASAAKVV
;
A
#
# COMPACT_ATOMS: atom_id res chain seq x y z
N PHE A 1 -14.09 48.89 -10.69
CA PHE A 1 -13.80 48.40 -12.06
C PHE A 1 -12.32 48.07 -12.12
N THR A 2 -11.98 46.78 -12.29
CA THR A 2 -10.75 46.18 -12.87
C THR A 2 -9.37 46.60 -12.30
N SER A 3 -8.42 45.73 -12.00
CA SER A 3 -8.29 44.28 -12.10
C SER A 3 -7.01 43.83 -11.37
N LEU A 4 -7.07 42.62 -10.81
CA LEU A 4 -5.96 41.76 -10.40
C LEU A 4 -4.79 41.72 -11.39
N ARG A 5 -3.57 41.58 -10.86
CA ARG A 5 -2.66 40.47 -11.19
C ARG A 5 -1.51 40.42 -10.16
N ASP A 6 -1.69 39.48 -9.25
CA ASP A 6 -0.69 38.94 -8.34
C ASP A 6 0.47 38.32 -9.13
N GLY A 7 1.70 38.64 -8.73
CA GLY A 7 2.89 37.90 -9.10
C GLY A 7 3.03 36.62 -8.26
N PRO A 8 3.66 35.56 -8.77
CA PRO A 8 3.77 34.32 -8.01
C PRO A 8 4.76 34.47 -6.84
N GLN A 9 4.21 34.39 -5.63
CA GLN A 9 4.96 34.19 -4.38
C GLN A 9 5.40 32.73 -4.26
N CYS A 10 6.71 32.55 -4.05
CA CYS A 10 7.35 31.59 -3.16
C CYS A 10 6.80 30.14 -3.12
N PHE A 11 7.41 29.24 -3.89
CA PHE A 11 7.45 27.81 -3.54
C PHE A 11 8.65 27.59 -2.61
N SER A 12 8.36 27.50 -1.31
CA SER A 12 9.31 27.02 -0.31
C SER A 12 9.58 25.54 -0.54
N SER A 13 10.84 25.22 -0.85
CA SER A 13 11.37 23.87 -0.88
C SER A 13 11.24 23.24 0.50
N LYS A 14 10.24 22.36 0.68
CA LYS A 14 10.24 21.44 1.82
C LYS A 14 11.39 20.46 1.61
N GLU A 15 12.36 20.53 2.51
CA GLU A 15 13.50 19.63 2.59
C GLU A 15 13.00 18.18 2.66
N ALA A 16 13.36 17.38 1.65
CA ALA A 16 13.17 15.94 1.69
C ALA A 16 14.08 15.33 2.75
N SER A 17 13.55 14.34 3.48
CA SER A 17 14.33 13.55 4.45
C SER A 17 15.61 12.97 3.79
N PRO A 18 16.78 12.98 4.47
CA PRO A 18 18.05 12.50 3.91
C PRO A 18 18.03 11.05 3.39
N ASP A 19 17.05 10.25 3.81
CA ASP A 19 16.96 8.83 3.44
C ASP A 19 16.41 8.61 2.02
N HIS A 20 15.81 9.63 1.38
CA HIS A 20 15.21 9.53 0.04
C HIS A 20 16.21 9.88 -1.09
N PHE A 21 17.47 10.14 -0.74
CA PHE A 21 18.46 10.70 -1.66
C PHE A 21 18.83 9.76 -2.83
N TRP A 22 18.58 8.45 -2.71
CA TRP A 22 18.89 7.49 -3.77
C TRP A 22 17.83 7.43 -4.90
N LEU A 23 16.58 7.78 -4.62
CA LEU A 23 15.53 7.90 -5.64
C LEU A 23 15.77 9.10 -6.58
N LEU A 24 16.41 10.16 -6.09
CA LEU A 24 16.71 11.37 -6.86
C LEU A 24 18.01 11.28 -7.66
N ASN A 25 18.95 10.41 -7.28
CA ASN A 25 20.28 10.28 -7.91
C ASN A 25 20.47 9.02 -8.75
N THR A 26 19.54 8.06 -8.67
CA THR A 26 19.46 6.99 -9.66
C THR A 26 18.66 7.56 -10.82
N SER A 27 19.26 7.63 -12.00
CA SER A 27 18.50 7.85 -13.22
C SER A 27 17.35 6.83 -13.25
N MET A 28 16.12 7.27 -13.00
CA MET A 28 14.87 6.52 -13.20
C MET A 28 14.68 6.12 -14.68
N GLU A 29 15.65 6.40 -15.54
CA GLU A 29 15.75 5.87 -16.89
C GLU A 29 16.23 4.40 -16.83
N GLY A 30 15.29 3.46 -16.70
CA GLY A 30 15.65 2.05 -16.91
C GLY A 30 14.60 0.99 -16.62
N PHE A 31 13.53 1.31 -15.88
CA PHE A 31 12.47 0.34 -15.60
C PHE A 31 11.06 0.92 -15.71
N LYS A 32 10.10 0.05 -16.00
CA LYS A 32 8.67 0.32 -15.87
C LYS A 32 8.13 -0.35 -14.62
N LEU A 33 7.26 0.35 -13.90
CA LEU A 33 6.56 -0.18 -12.74
C LEU A 33 5.09 -0.44 -13.06
N ILE A 34 4.60 -1.60 -12.69
CA ILE A 34 3.19 -1.96 -12.73
C ILE A 34 2.72 -2.13 -11.29
N LEU A 35 1.71 -1.36 -10.88
CA LEU A 35 0.99 -1.57 -9.64
C LEU A 35 -0.12 -2.59 -9.84
N GLY A 36 0.07 -3.77 -9.25
CA GLY A 36 -0.86 -4.89 -9.22
C GLY A 36 -2.06 -4.72 -8.28
N SER A 37 -2.42 -3.48 -7.93
CA SER A 37 -3.41 -3.18 -6.90
C SER A 37 -4.38 -2.08 -7.32
N GLY A 38 -5.64 -2.23 -6.90
CA GLY A 38 -6.66 -1.19 -7.05
C GLY A 38 -6.76 -0.19 -5.91
N SER A 39 -6.00 -0.35 -4.83
CA SER A 39 -6.06 0.52 -3.64
C SER A 39 -5.70 1.97 -3.99
N ALA A 40 -6.50 2.92 -3.50
CA ALA A 40 -6.23 4.35 -3.63
C ALA A 40 -4.99 4.75 -2.83
N SER A 41 -4.88 4.31 -1.57
CA SER A 41 -3.76 4.62 -0.68
C SER A 41 -2.42 4.13 -1.23
N ARG A 42 -2.38 2.95 -1.86
CA ARG A 42 -1.14 2.45 -2.51
C ARG A 42 -0.71 3.29 -3.70
N LYS A 43 -1.66 3.84 -4.47
CA LYS A 43 -1.36 4.74 -5.59
C LYS A 43 -0.82 6.07 -5.09
N GLU A 44 -1.43 6.60 -4.04
CA GLU A 44 -0.99 7.83 -3.37
C GLU A 44 0.43 7.68 -2.85
N ILE A 45 0.72 6.61 -2.09
CA ILE A 45 2.05 6.32 -1.55
C ILE A 45 3.11 6.26 -2.67
N LEU A 46 2.86 5.52 -3.75
CA LEU A 46 3.81 5.45 -4.88
C LEU A 46 3.97 6.81 -5.58
N GLY A 47 2.91 7.60 -5.67
CA GLY A 47 2.97 8.97 -6.20
C GLY A 47 3.81 9.90 -5.32
N GLU A 48 3.70 9.78 -4.00
CA GLU A 48 4.53 10.52 -3.04
C GLU A 48 6.01 10.14 -3.13
N MET A 49 6.32 8.89 -3.51
CA MET A 49 7.67 8.43 -3.80
C MET A 49 8.22 8.95 -5.14
N GLY A 50 7.41 9.63 -5.95
CA GLY A 50 7.79 10.10 -7.28
C GLY A 50 7.90 8.98 -8.33
N LEU A 51 7.29 7.82 -8.09
CA LEU A 51 7.34 6.69 -9.02
C LEU A 51 6.23 6.81 -10.06
N GLU A 52 6.59 6.68 -11.33
CA GLU A 52 5.63 6.51 -12.42
C GLU A 52 5.25 5.02 -12.53
N PHE A 53 3.95 4.73 -12.61
CA PHE A 53 3.46 3.35 -12.69
C PHE A 53 2.17 3.22 -13.50
N GLU A 54 1.98 2.04 -14.09
CA GLU A 54 0.71 1.62 -14.69
C GLU A 54 -0.07 0.76 -13.70
N VAL A 55 -1.40 0.83 -13.72
CA VAL A 55 -2.25 0.01 -12.83
C VAL A 55 -2.80 -1.17 -13.60
N LEU A 56 -2.49 -2.39 -13.16
CA LEU A 56 -3.03 -3.62 -13.72
C LEU A 56 -3.58 -4.50 -12.59
N LYS A 57 -4.90 -4.70 -12.55
CA LYS A 57 -5.53 -5.49 -11.49
C LYS A 57 -5.66 -6.96 -11.89
N ALA A 58 -5.41 -7.84 -10.93
CA ALA A 58 -5.86 -9.23 -10.97
C ALA A 58 -7.36 -9.29 -10.64
N ASP A 59 -8.09 -10.19 -11.29
CA ASP A 59 -9.43 -10.59 -10.85
C ASP A 59 -9.28 -11.92 -10.10
N ILE A 60 -9.04 -11.84 -8.79
CA ILE A 60 -8.92 -13.02 -7.93
C ILE A 60 -9.98 -12.97 -6.84
N ASP A 61 -10.57 -14.13 -6.53
CA ASP A 61 -11.45 -14.27 -5.38
C ASP A 61 -10.61 -14.38 -4.09
N GLU A 62 -10.20 -13.23 -3.56
CA GLU A 62 -9.42 -13.12 -2.32
C GLU A 62 -10.15 -13.78 -1.14
N ARG A 63 -11.49 -13.85 -1.18
CA ARG A 63 -12.31 -14.42 -0.10
C ARG A 63 -12.25 -15.94 -0.03
N ALA A 64 -11.93 -16.60 -1.14
CA ALA A 64 -11.72 -18.05 -1.16
C ALA A 64 -10.38 -18.48 -0.53
N ILE A 65 -9.46 -17.54 -0.35
CA ILE A 65 -8.11 -17.81 0.18
C ILE A 65 -8.11 -17.46 1.66
N ARG A 66 -7.87 -18.47 2.49
CA ARG A 66 -7.90 -18.34 3.95
C ARG A 66 -6.70 -19.02 4.56
N HIS A 67 -6.15 -18.41 5.59
CA HIS A 67 -5.08 -18.96 6.41
C HIS A 67 -5.17 -18.34 7.81
N GLU A 68 -4.82 -19.11 8.84
CA GLU A 68 -4.93 -18.65 10.25
C GLU A 68 -3.82 -17.68 10.61
N ASP A 69 -2.61 -17.92 10.11
CA ASP A 69 -1.49 -17.00 10.27
C ASP A 69 -1.62 -15.82 9.27
N PRO A 70 -1.73 -14.57 9.74
CA PRO A 70 -1.94 -13.40 8.88
C PRO A 70 -0.75 -13.14 7.95
N ALA A 71 0.49 -13.39 8.40
CA ALA A 71 1.69 -13.20 7.58
C ALA A 71 1.69 -14.15 6.36
N THR A 72 1.38 -15.42 6.60
CA THR A 72 1.22 -16.42 5.53
C THR A 72 0.05 -16.06 4.62
N LEU A 73 -1.09 -15.60 5.16
CA LEU A 73 -2.24 -15.18 4.35
C LEU A 73 -1.87 -14.09 3.34
N VAL A 74 -1.28 -12.99 3.80
CA VAL A 74 -0.94 -11.87 2.93
C VAL A 74 0.14 -12.22 1.93
N SER A 75 1.11 -13.07 2.31
CA SER A 75 2.11 -13.59 1.36
C SER A 75 1.47 -14.41 0.23
N ILE A 76 0.55 -15.32 0.56
CA ILE A 76 -0.19 -16.11 -0.43
C ILE A 76 -0.99 -15.19 -1.36
N LEU A 77 -1.72 -14.21 -0.80
CA LEU A 77 -2.54 -13.28 -1.58
C LEU A 77 -1.68 -12.41 -2.52
N GLY A 78 -0.57 -11.85 -2.01
CA GLY A 78 0.36 -11.04 -2.80
C GLY A 78 0.94 -11.82 -3.98
N ASN A 79 1.40 -13.06 -3.74
CA ASN A 79 1.93 -13.94 -4.77
C ASN A 79 0.87 -14.38 -5.79
N LYS A 80 -0.35 -14.73 -5.34
CA LYS A 80 -1.45 -15.09 -6.25
C LYS A 80 -1.89 -13.93 -7.15
N LYS A 81 -1.87 -12.69 -6.64
CA LYS A 81 -2.09 -11.49 -7.47
C LYS A 81 -1.03 -11.38 -8.56
N ALA A 82 0.24 -11.64 -8.21
CA ALA A 82 1.33 -11.63 -9.19
C ALA A 82 1.13 -12.71 -10.26
N ASP A 83 0.84 -13.96 -9.86
CA ASP A 83 0.57 -15.07 -10.78
C ASP A 83 -0.53 -14.73 -11.79
N ALA A 84 -1.68 -14.27 -11.31
CA ALA A 84 -2.83 -13.96 -12.15
C ALA A 84 -2.56 -12.81 -13.15
N ILE A 85 -1.79 -11.80 -12.72
CA ILE A 85 -1.40 -10.68 -13.59
C ILE A 85 -0.42 -11.15 -14.66
N LEU A 86 0.59 -11.94 -14.29
CA LEU A 86 1.57 -12.47 -15.24
C LEU A 86 0.92 -13.39 -16.29
N GLU A 87 0.00 -14.25 -15.88
CA GLU A 87 -0.78 -15.10 -16.80
C GLU A 87 -1.58 -14.24 -17.81
N ARG A 88 -2.22 -13.18 -17.31
CA ARG A 88 -2.94 -12.23 -18.16
C ARG A 88 -2.01 -11.49 -19.14
N MET A 89 -0.83 -11.07 -18.69
CA MET A 89 0.17 -10.38 -19.53
C MET A 89 0.71 -11.31 -20.62
N ASN A 90 1.04 -12.56 -20.28
CA ASN A 90 1.49 -13.56 -21.25
C ASN A 90 0.45 -13.82 -22.35
N SER A 91 -0.83 -13.80 -21.99
CA SER A 91 -1.93 -14.02 -22.93
C SER A 91 -2.18 -12.86 -23.91
N HIS A 92 -1.80 -11.63 -23.54
CA HIS A 92 -2.02 -10.41 -24.36
C HIS A 92 -0.74 -9.86 -24.98
N GLY A 93 0.40 -10.49 -24.73
CA GLY A 93 1.73 -9.98 -25.04
C GLY A 93 2.24 -9.03 -23.97
N VAL A 94 3.46 -9.26 -23.50
CA VAL A 94 4.16 -8.28 -22.65
C VAL A 94 4.51 -7.09 -23.53
N PRO A 95 4.21 -5.83 -23.13
CA PRO A 95 4.63 -4.66 -23.90
C PRO A 95 6.13 -4.73 -24.18
N GLU A 96 6.53 -4.58 -25.45
CA GLU A 96 7.93 -4.47 -25.79
C GLU A 96 8.50 -3.24 -25.09
N TYR A 97 9.32 -3.49 -24.07
CA TYR A 97 10.05 -2.47 -23.35
C TYR A 97 11.51 -2.89 -23.28
N GLU A 98 12.39 -2.00 -23.73
CA GLU A 98 13.83 -2.25 -23.77
C GLU A 98 14.41 -2.39 -22.34
N GLY A 99 13.85 -1.67 -21.37
CA GLY A 99 14.26 -1.72 -19.96
C GLY A 99 13.63 -2.84 -19.14
N GLU A 100 13.88 -2.86 -17.84
CA GLU A 100 13.24 -3.82 -16.92
C GLU A 100 11.74 -3.50 -16.72
N VAL A 101 10.93 -4.51 -16.43
CA VAL A 101 9.53 -4.32 -16.07
C VAL A 101 9.29 -5.02 -14.74
N PHE A 102 8.91 -4.25 -13.72
CA PHE A 102 8.63 -4.74 -12.39
C PHE A 102 7.13 -4.66 -12.09
N LEU A 103 6.58 -5.74 -11.58
CA LEU A 103 5.22 -5.82 -11.05
C LEU A 103 5.28 -5.76 -9.53
N LEU A 104 4.67 -4.74 -8.93
CA LEU A 104 4.45 -4.62 -7.50
C LEU A 104 3.05 -5.15 -7.16
N THR A 105 3.00 -6.26 -6.45
CA THR A 105 1.77 -6.76 -5.81
C THR A 105 1.91 -6.74 -4.30
N GLY A 106 0.80 -6.89 -3.61
CA GLY A 106 0.79 -6.91 -2.16
C GLY A 106 -0.62 -7.02 -1.61
N ASP A 107 -0.69 -7.54 -0.40
CA ASP A 107 -1.93 -7.63 0.36
C ASP A 107 -1.74 -7.12 1.78
N GLN A 108 -2.84 -6.74 2.44
CA GLN A 108 -2.79 -6.28 3.81
C GLN A 108 -4.09 -6.63 4.52
N VAL A 109 -3.95 -7.14 5.74
CA VAL A 109 -5.05 -7.36 6.67
C VAL A 109 -4.83 -6.56 7.95
N VAL A 110 -5.91 -6.31 8.67
CA VAL A 110 -5.86 -5.80 10.05
C VAL A 110 -6.03 -6.98 11.00
N VAL A 111 -5.27 -6.99 12.08
CA VAL A 111 -5.38 -7.95 13.17
C VAL A 111 -5.73 -7.18 14.44
N HIS A 112 -6.77 -7.62 15.13
CA HIS A 112 -7.21 -7.05 16.39
C HIS A 112 -7.63 -8.16 17.34
N ASN A 113 -7.08 -8.17 18.55
CA ASN A 113 -7.31 -9.23 19.56
C ASN A 113 -7.14 -10.66 19.00
N GLY A 114 -6.10 -10.86 18.20
CA GLY A 114 -5.77 -12.16 17.60
C GLY A 114 -6.68 -12.59 16.45
N LYS A 115 -7.58 -11.72 15.97
CA LYS A 115 -8.48 -12.00 14.84
C LYS A 115 -8.11 -11.14 13.64
N ILE A 116 -8.11 -11.77 12.47
CA ILE A 116 -8.02 -11.07 11.19
C ILE A 116 -9.36 -10.36 10.95
N LEU A 117 -9.31 -9.04 10.79
CA LEU A 117 -10.42 -8.18 10.42
C LEU A 117 -10.32 -7.87 8.92
N GLU A 118 -11.31 -8.33 8.16
CA GLU A 118 -11.49 -7.95 6.76
C GLU A 118 -12.26 -6.62 6.68
N LYS A 119 -12.86 -6.34 5.52
CA LYS A 119 -13.78 -5.23 5.34
C LYS A 119 -15.11 -5.55 6.05
N PRO A 120 -15.68 -4.62 6.84
CA PRO A 120 -16.92 -4.88 7.54
C PRO A 120 -18.07 -5.13 6.54
N LEU A 121 -18.93 -6.08 6.86
CA LEU A 121 -20.08 -6.50 6.04
C LEU A 121 -21.29 -5.59 6.25
N ASP A 122 -21.41 -4.99 7.43
CA ASP A 122 -22.51 -4.12 7.81
C ASP A 122 -22.08 -3.06 8.85
N GLU A 123 -22.98 -2.11 9.11
CA GLU A 123 -22.76 -0.99 10.05
C GLU A 123 -22.41 -1.48 11.47
N LYS A 124 -23.01 -2.60 11.90
CA LYS A 124 -22.80 -3.16 13.24
C LYS A 124 -21.39 -3.71 13.38
N GLU A 125 -20.90 -4.39 12.34
CA GLU A 125 -19.53 -4.89 12.31
C GLU A 125 -18.52 -3.75 12.24
N ALA A 126 -18.75 -2.74 11.39
CA ALA A 126 -17.90 -1.54 11.34
C ALA A 126 -17.81 -0.85 12.71
N ARG A 127 -18.95 -0.64 13.39
CA ARG A 127 -18.96 -0.08 14.75
C ARG A 127 -18.16 -0.95 15.72
N THR A 128 -18.38 -2.26 15.69
CA THR A 128 -17.68 -3.21 16.58
C THR A 128 -16.17 -3.15 16.40
N PHE A 129 -15.69 -3.01 15.15
CA PHE A 129 -14.26 -2.86 14.86
C PHE A 129 -13.73 -1.56 15.46
N ILE A 130 -14.36 -0.43 15.14
CA ILE A 130 -13.85 0.90 15.52
C ILE A 130 -13.89 1.10 17.05
N GLU A 131 -14.98 0.68 17.70
CA GLU A 131 -15.07 0.67 19.17
C GLU A 131 -14.07 -0.29 19.83
N GLY A 132 -13.57 -1.30 19.09
CA GLY A 132 -12.56 -2.22 19.58
C GLY A 132 -11.19 -1.56 19.79
N TYR A 133 -10.86 -0.57 18.96
CA TYR A 133 -9.53 0.03 18.91
C TYR A 133 -9.16 0.88 20.14
N ASN A 134 -10.13 1.24 20.98
CA ASN A 134 -9.86 1.89 22.26
C ASN A 134 -9.31 0.92 23.34
N ARG A 135 -9.44 -0.40 23.14
CA ARG A 135 -9.01 -1.44 24.10
C ARG A 135 -7.67 -2.07 23.73
N ALA A 136 -7.39 -2.20 22.44
CA ALA A 136 -6.18 -2.82 21.92
C ALA A 136 -5.86 -2.21 20.55
N PRO A 137 -4.58 -2.16 20.15
CA PRO A 137 -4.20 -1.56 18.87
C PRO A 137 -4.84 -2.29 17.68
N ALA A 138 -4.97 -1.56 16.59
CA ALA A 138 -5.13 -2.15 15.27
C ALA A 138 -3.75 -2.49 14.74
N ARG A 139 -3.48 -3.77 14.43
CA ARG A 139 -2.21 -4.18 13.85
C ARG A 139 -2.36 -4.47 12.37
N THR A 140 -1.68 -3.75 11.49
CA THR A 140 -1.59 -4.13 10.09
C THR A 140 -0.55 -5.22 9.90
N VAL A 141 -0.85 -6.18 9.04
CA VAL A 141 0.09 -7.18 8.55
C VAL A 141 -0.07 -7.19 7.04
N GLY A 142 1.01 -6.91 6.31
CA GLY A 142 1.01 -6.81 4.86
C GLY A 142 2.18 -7.54 4.21
N SER A 143 2.03 -7.82 2.93
CA SER A 143 3.08 -8.31 2.05
C SER A 143 3.33 -7.32 0.92
N ILE A 144 4.58 -7.23 0.50
CA ILE A 144 5.01 -6.48 -0.69
C ILE A 144 5.85 -7.41 -1.52
N VAL A 145 5.45 -7.62 -2.76
CA VAL A 145 6.12 -8.52 -3.71
C VAL A 145 6.49 -7.72 -4.95
N ILE A 146 7.78 -7.64 -5.26
CA ILE A 146 8.30 -7.15 -6.54
C ILE A 146 8.65 -8.35 -7.40
N THR A 147 8.03 -8.43 -8.57
CA THR A 147 8.32 -9.47 -9.57
C THR A 147 8.94 -8.86 -10.81
N ASN A 148 10.10 -9.34 -11.26
CA ASN A 148 10.59 -9.04 -12.59
C ASN A 148 9.74 -9.81 -13.61
N VAL A 149 9.01 -9.09 -14.45
CA VAL A 149 8.06 -9.68 -15.41
C VAL A 149 8.77 -10.53 -16.47
N LYS A 150 10.01 -10.18 -16.84
CA LYS A 150 10.77 -10.88 -17.88
C LYS A 150 11.35 -12.20 -17.37
N THR A 151 11.86 -12.22 -16.14
CA THR A 151 12.55 -13.39 -15.57
C THR A 151 11.65 -14.23 -14.67
N GLY A 152 10.57 -13.66 -14.15
CA GLY A 152 9.72 -14.27 -13.13
C GLY A 152 10.30 -14.23 -11.72
N GLU A 153 11.50 -13.64 -11.53
CA GLU A 153 12.16 -13.55 -10.22
C GLU A 153 11.34 -12.67 -9.26
N ARG A 154 11.23 -13.11 -8.00
CA ARG A 154 10.45 -12.44 -6.95
C ARG A 154 11.29 -12.01 -5.76
N PHE A 155 10.99 -10.82 -5.28
CA PHE A 155 11.51 -10.25 -4.04
C PHE A 155 10.32 -9.90 -3.15
N GLU A 156 10.24 -10.53 -1.99
CA GLU A 156 9.13 -10.36 -1.06
C GLU A 156 9.64 -9.88 0.30
N SER A 157 8.83 -9.04 0.95
CA SER A 157 8.98 -8.73 2.36
C SER A 157 7.62 -8.57 3.03
N LEU A 158 7.60 -8.84 4.33
CA LEU A 158 6.44 -8.59 5.19
C LEU A 158 6.59 -7.23 5.86
N ASP A 159 5.45 -6.59 6.06
CA ASP A 159 5.33 -5.30 6.71
C ASP A 159 4.33 -5.41 7.86
N THR A 160 4.63 -4.77 8.99
CA THR A 160 3.74 -4.73 10.14
C THR A 160 3.82 -3.40 10.83
N ALA A 161 2.66 -2.81 11.12
CA ALA A 161 2.56 -1.62 11.95
C ALA A 161 1.41 -1.77 12.95
N GLU A 162 1.48 -1.04 14.06
CA GLU A 162 0.41 -0.98 15.04
C GLU A 162 -0.04 0.47 15.23
N VAL A 163 -1.35 0.66 15.33
CA VAL A 163 -1.98 1.95 15.54
C VAL A 163 -2.70 1.92 16.87
N TYR A 164 -2.31 2.85 17.72
CA TYR A 164 -2.88 3.06 19.03
C TYR A 164 -3.76 4.30 18.98
N PHE A 165 -4.98 4.17 19.47
CA PHE A 165 -5.96 5.25 19.45
C PHE A 165 -6.32 5.68 20.87
N HIS A 166 -6.54 6.97 21.04
CA HIS A 166 -7.45 7.45 22.07
C HIS A 166 -8.88 6.96 21.80
N GLU A 167 -9.78 7.12 22.77
CA GLU A 167 -11.18 6.78 22.57
C GLU A 167 -11.78 7.61 21.41
N ILE A 168 -12.26 6.92 20.39
CA ILE A 168 -12.99 7.52 19.26
C ILE A 168 -14.45 7.68 19.70
N PRO A 169 -14.99 8.92 19.78
CA PRO A 169 -16.34 9.15 20.25
C PRO A 169 -17.39 8.49 19.35
N GLY A 170 -18.50 8.03 19.95
CA GLY A 170 -19.60 7.39 19.22
C GLY A 170 -20.13 8.23 18.05
N GLU A 171 -20.25 9.55 18.21
CA GLU A 171 -20.68 10.47 17.14
C GLU A 171 -19.73 10.49 15.92
N VAL A 172 -18.43 10.26 16.15
CA VAL A 172 -17.44 10.16 15.07
C VAL A 172 -17.59 8.82 14.36
N ILE A 173 -17.82 7.74 15.12
CA ILE A 173 -18.06 6.40 14.57
C ILE A 173 -19.33 6.41 13.70
N ASP A 174 -20.41 7.04 14.19
CA ASP A 174 -21.67 7.19 13.44
C ASP A 174 -21.43 7.89 12.10
N LYS A 175 -20.69 9.01 12.13
CA LYS A 175 -20.36 9.78 10.93
C LYS A 175 -19.51 9.00 9.93
N LEU A 176 -18.50 8.26 10.40
CA LEU A 176 -17.66 7.41 9.54
C LEU A 176 -18.46 6.31 8.85
N ILE A 177 -19.42 5.73 9.56
CA ILE A 177 -20.34 4.72 9.01
C ILE A 177 -21.28 5.34 7.98
N GLU A 178 -21.83 6.52 8.25
CA GLU A 178 -22.67 7.29 7.31
C GLU A 178 -21.93 7.66 6.01
N GLU A 179 -20.64 8.03 6.12
CA GLU A 179 -19.80 8.33 4.95
C GLU A 179 -19.46 7.08 4.12
N GLY A 180 -19.49 5.89 4.72
CA GLY A 180 -19.44 4.60 4.03
C GLY A 180 -18.06 4.12 3.58
N GLU A 181 -17.02 4.96 3.66
CA GLU A 181 -15.64 4.58 3.32
C GLU A 181 -15.12 3.41 4.17
N VAL A 182 -15.62 3.28 5.41
CA VAL A 182 -15.27 2.19 6.34
C VAL A 182 -15.56 0.80 5.75
N PHE A 183 -16.56 0.65 4.89
CA PHE A 183 -16.92 -0.62 4.26
C PHE A 183 -15.93 -1.09 3.19
N TYR A 184 -15.04 -0.21 2.75
CA TYR A 184 -14.02 -0.54 1.75
C TYR A 184 -12.64 -0.75 2.36
N CYS A 185 -12.51 -0.62 3.69
CA CYS A 185 -11.25 -0.66 4.41
C CYS A 185 -11.16 -1.90 5.30
N ALA A 186 -10.04 -2.63 5.22
CA ALA A 186 -9.78 -3.72 6.16
C ALA A 186 -9.71 -3.14 7.59
N GLY A 187 -10.41 -3.77 8.54
CA GLY A 187 -10.54 -3.21 9.88
C GLY A 187 -11.47 -1.99 10.00
N GLY A 188 -12.16 -1.58 8.93
CA GLY A 188 -13.22 -0.58 9.02
C GLY A 188 -12.76 0.84 9.36
N LEU A 189 -11.50 1.20 9.11
CA LEU A 189 -10.99 2.52 9.45
C LEU A 189 -9.85 2.95 8.52
N LYS A 190 -9.78 4.25 8.22
CA LYS A 190 -8.65 4.90 7.54
C LYS A 190 -7.97 5.83 8.53
N VAL A 191 -6.70 5.60 8.80
CA VAL A 191 -5.96 6.34 9.83
C VAL A 191 -5.66 7.78 9.39
N GLU A 192 -5.57 7.98 8.08
CA GLU A 192 -5.40 9.26 7.42
C GLU A 192 -6.69 10.11 7.37
N ASP A 193 -7.85 9.54 7.71
CA ASP A 193 -9.12 10.27 7.69
C ASP A 193 -9.09 11.45 8.69
N PRO A 194 -9.48 12.68 8.31
CA PRO A 194 -9.45 13.84 9.20
C PRO A 194 -10.31 13.72 10.48
N LEU A 195 -11.33 12.86 10.47
CA LEU A 195 -12.13 12.52 11.65
C LEU A 195 -11.41 11.54 12.56
N VAL A 196 -10.55 10.69 12.02
CA VAL A 196 -9.84 9.63 12.75
C VAL A 196 -8.47 10.09 13.24
N SER A 197 -7.71 10.81 12.41
CA SER A 197 -6.29 11.11 12.62
C SER A 197 -6.01 11.87 13.93
N ARG A 198 -6.97 12.68 14.39
CA ARG A 198 -6.91 13.38 15.69
C ARG A 198 -6.99 12.48 16.93
N TYR A 199 -7.45 11.25 16.75
CA TYR A 199 -7.57 10.24 17.82
C TYR A 199 -6.43 9.23 17.79
N VAL A 200 -5.51 9.33 16.83
CA VAL A 200 -4.29 8.52 16.82
C VAL A 200 -3.39 9.02 17.95
N ASP A 201 -3.12 8.15 18.92
CA ASP A 201 -2.18 8.41 20.01
C ASP A 201 -0.75 8.26 19.49
N HIS A 202 -0.43 7.08 18.98
CA HIS A 202 0.85 6.82 18.32
C HIS A 202 0.77 5.66 17.32
N ILE A 203 1.78 5.60 16.45
CA ILE A 203 1.98 4.51 15.49
C ILE A 203 3.32 3.84 15.82
N ALA A 204 3.30 2.53 16.03
CA ALA A 204 4.51 1.71 16.09
C ALA A 204 4.74 1.11 14.70
N GLY A 205 5.63 1.74 13.92
CA GLY A 205 5.80 1.51 12.49
C GLY A 205 5.77 2.83 11.72
N SER A 206 5.43 2.81 10.44
CA SER A 206 5.23 4.02 9.64
C SER A 206 3.76 4.21 9.22
N MET A 207 3.38 5.44 8.90
CA MET A 207 2.03 5.75 8.41
C MET A 207 1.76 5.04 7.07
N ASP A 208 2.74 4.98 6.18
CA ASP A 208 2.65 4.28 4.89
C ASP A 208 2.45 2.75 5.05
N SER A 209 3.09 2.13 6.06
CA SER A 209 2.82 0.74 6.44
C SER A 209 1.38 0.53 6.91
N VAL A 210 0.82 1.47 7.66
CA VAL A 210 -0.59 1.42 8.10
C VAL A 210 -1.52 1.58 6.91
N MET A 211 -1.23 2.52 6.01
CA MET A 211 -2.04 2.85 4.84
C MET A 211 -2.02 1.77 3.74
N GLY A 212 -1.09 0.80 3.81
CA GLY A 212 -1.12 -0.35 2.90
C GLY A 212 0.16 -0.68 2.15
N LEU A 213 1.23 0.13 2.27
CA LEU A 213 2.46 -0.05 1.49
C LEU A 213 3.65 0.71 2.12
N SER A 214 4.54 -0.02 2.79
CA SER A 214 5.78 0.58 3.31
C SER A 214 6.69 1.11 2.21
N LYS A 215 6.98 2.41 2.21
CA LYS A 215 7.90 3.07 1.26
C LYS A 215 9.30 2.49 1.37
N ALA A 216 9.79 2.31 2.60
CA ALA A 216 11.13 1.78 2.87
C ALA A 216 11.30 0.36 2.32
N ILE A 217 10.28 -0.49 2.45
CA ILE A 217 10.31 -1.85 1.89
C ILE A 217 10.24 -1.80 0.37
N VAL A 218 9.38 -0.96 -0.22
CA VAL A 218 9.30 -0.81 -1.68
C VAL A 218 10.66 -0.41 -2.26
N GLU A 219 11.32 0.60 -1.69
CA GLU A 219 12.66 1.02 -2.09
C GLU A 219 13.69 -0.12 -1.99
N GLN A 220 13.68 -0.83 -0.86
CA GLN A 220 14.60 -1.94 -0.63
C GLN A 220 14.40 -3.06 -1.66
N LEU A 221 13.15 -3.44 -1.95
CA LEU A 221 12.83 -4.54 -2.86
C LEU A 221 13.10 -4.15 -4.33
N LEU A 222 12.77 -2.93 -4.74
CA LEU A 222 13.10 -2.43 -6.07
C LEU A 222 14.62 -2.39 -6.29
N LYS A 223 15.39 -1.91 -5.29
CA LYS A 223 16.84 -1.92 -5.35
C LYS A 223 17.40 -3.33 -5.58
N LYS A 224 16.96 -4.31 -4.78
CA LYS A 224 17.37 -5.72 -4.93
C LYS A 224 17.02 -6.26 -6.33
N ALA A 225 15.83 -5.96 -6.83
CA ALA A 225 15.38 -6.41 -8.13
C ALA A 225 16.21 -5.80 -9.28
N MET A 226 16.58 -4.53 -9.19
CA MET A 226 17.45 -3.86 -10.16
C MET A 226 18.89 -4.36 -10.12
N GLU A 227 19.43 -4.61 -8.93
CA GLU A 227 20.78 -5.19 -8.75
C GLU A 227 20.84 -6.60 -9.37
N SER A 228 19.83 -7.44 -9.12
CA SER A 228 19.72 -8.77 -9.73
C SER A 228 19.64 -8.70 -11.26
N ALA A 229 18.77 -7.84 -11.79
CA ALA A 229 18.63 -7.65 -13.24
C ALA A 229 19.91 -7.16 -13.92
N SER A 230 20.69 -6.33 -13.23
CA SER A 230 21.98 -5.83 -13.74
C SER A 230 23.04 -6.93 -13.72
N ALA A 231 23.11 -7.73 -12.65
CA ALA A 231 24.04 -8.85 -12.56
C ALA A 231 23.80 -9.90 -13.66
N ALA A 232 22.54 -10.16 -14.00
CA ALA A 232 22.16 -11.10 -15.05
C ALA A 232 22.59 -10.65 -16.47
N LYS A 233 22.84 -9.35 -16.71
CA LYS A 233 23.29 -8.83 -18.03
C LYS A 233 24.81 -8.91 -18.23
N VAL A 234 25.57 -9.13 -17.16
CA VAL A 234 27.05 -9.17 -17.17
C VAL A 234 27.57 -10.59 -17.40
N VAL A 235 26.70 -11.61 -17.28
CA VAL A 235 26.99 -13.03 -17.48
C VAL A 235 26.61 -13.46 -18.89
#